data_AF-A0A7J6PXQ8-F1
#
_entry.id   AF-A0A7J6PXQ8-F1
#
_cell.length_a   1.000
_cell.length_b   1.000
_cell.length_c   1.000
_cell.angle_alpha   90.00
_cell.angle_beta   90.00
_cell.angle_gamma   90.00
#
_symmetry.space_group_name_H-M   'P 1'
#
loop_
_entity.id
_entity.type
_entity.pdbx_description
1 polymer ?
#
loop_
_entity_poly.entity_id
_entity_poly.type
_entity_poly.pdbx_seq_one_letter_code
_entity_poly.pdbx_strand_id
1 'polypeptide(L)'
;AVGNIVTGDDKQTQQVINCGGLQPLHALLYSPKKNLRKEACWSISNITAGNREQIQECINKGLFGKLIELLTNAEFDVKKEAAWAVSNATAGGTPEQVDYLVQNGCIKPLCDLLDVTDTKI
;
A
#
# COMPACT_ATOMS: atom_id res chain seq x y z
N ALA A 1 -10.39 13.37 -1.02
CA ALA A 1 -9.64 14.56 -1.50
C ALA A 1 -8.17 14.25 -1.71
N VAL A 2 -7.40 13.85 -0.68
CA VAL A 2 -5.96 13.47 -0.83
C VAL A 2 -5.76 12.27 -1.75
N GLY A 3 -6.62 11.25 -1.67
CA GLY A 3 -6.55 10.08 -2.54
C GLY A 3 -6.67 10.39 -4.05
N ASN A 4 -7.39 11.46 -4.43
CA ASN A 4 -7.50 11.88 -5.83
C ASN A 4 -6.29 12.70 -6.34
N ILE A 5 -5.41 13.13 -5.43
CA ILE A 5 -4.18 13.86 -5.79
C ILE A 5 -3.05 12.87 -6.06
N VAL A 6 -3.02 11.73 -5.36
CA VAL A 6 -2.05 10.64 -5.58
C VAL A 6 -2.41 9.74 -6.77
N THR A 7 -3.59 9.90 -7.37
CA THR A 7 -3.95 9.31 -8.68
C THR A 7 -3.48 10.16 -9.87
N GLY A 8 -2.70 11.21 -9.61
CA GLY A 8 -2.16 12.13 -10.61
C GLY A 8 -0.89 11.59 -11.30
N ASP A 9 -0.06 12.49 -11.80
CA ASP A 9 1.28 12.13 -12.30
C ASP A 9 2.30 11.93 -11.16
N ASP A 10 3.43 11.28 -11.46
CA ASP A 10 4.52 11.04 -10.49
C ASP A 10 4.96 12.32 -9.76
N LYS A 11 4.88 13.50 -10.40
CA LYS A 11 5.29 14.77 -9.78
C LYS A 11 4.29 15.20 -8.72
N GLN A 12 2.99 15.06 -8.97
CA GLN A 12 1.94 15.34 -8.00
C GLN A 12 2.04 14.40 -6.79
N THR A 13 2.27 13.11 -7.04
CA THR A 13 2.54 12.13 -5.98
C THR A 13 3.77 12.51 -5.17
N GLN A 14 4.86 12.93 -5.81
CA GLN A 14 6.07 13.36 -5.12
C GLN A 14 5.85 14.62 -4.25
N GLN A 15 5.04 15.58 -4.70
CA GLN A 15 4.71 16.75 -3.89
C GLN A 15 3.96 16.36 -2.60
N VAL A 16 3.05 15.39 -2.66
CA VAL A 16 2.36 14.87 -1.47
C VAL A 16 3.34 14.24 -0.49
N ILE A 17 4.29 13.44 -0.99
CA ILE A 17 5.35 12.83 -0.16
C ILE A 17 6.21 13.92 0.48
N ASN A 18 6.66 14.90 -0.30
CA ASN A 18 7.50 16.00 0.18
C ASN A 18 6.80 16.88 1.24
N CYS A 19 5.47 16.98 1.17
CA CYS A 19 4.66 17.67 2.19
C CYS A 19 4.39 16.81 3.44
N GLY A 20 4.99 15.63 3.56
CA GLY A 20 4.83 14.73 4.70
C GLY A 20 3.55 13.88 4.68
N GLY A 21 2.90 13.74 3.51
CA GLY A 21 1.62 13.04 3.39
C GLY A 21 1.63 11.56 3.80
N LEU A 22 2.79 10.90 3.79
CA LEU A 22 2.92 9.49 4.19
C LEU A 22 2.65 9.28 5.69
N GLN A 23 2.97 10.24 6.55
CA GLN A 23 2.80 10.07 8.00
C GLN A 23 1.32 10.08 8.43
N PRO A 24 0.47 11.00 7.94
CA PRO A 24 -0.98 10.90 8.12
C PRO A 24 -1.57 9.61 7.56
N LEU A 25 -1.14 9.19 6.36
CA LEU A 25 -1.61 7.92 5.77
C LEU A 25 -1.25 6.73 6.66
N HIS A 26 -0.02 6.70 7.20
CA HIS A 26 0.40 5.68 8.16
C HIS A 26 -0.52 5.65 9.38
N ALA A 27 -0.81 6.81 9.98
CA ALA A 27 -1.71 6.89 11.13
C ALA A 27 -3.13 6.40 10.80
N LEU A 28 -3.64 6.70 9.60
CA LEU A 28 -4.97 6.26 9.16
C LEU A 28 -5.08 4.74 9.00
N LEU A 29 -3.99 4.02 8.73
CA LEU A 29 -3.99 2.56 8.70
C LEU A 29 -4.34 1.92 10.05
N TYR A 30 -4.14 2.64 11.17
CA TYR A 30 -4.52 2.19 12.51
C TYR A 30 -5.91 2.66 12.95
N SER A 31 -6.61 3.42 12.12
CA SER A 31 -7.92 3.95 12.47
C SER A 31 -8.90 2.81 12.80
N PRO A 32 -9.76 2.94 13.83
CA PRO A 32 -10.81 1.96 14.09
C PRO A 32 -11.88 1.95 13.00
N LYS A 33 -11.98 3.01 12.21
CA LYS A 33 -12.99 3.14 11.14
C LYS A 33 -12.51 2.41 9.87
N LYS A 34 -13.21 1.34 9.48
CA LYS A 34 -12.94 0.56 8.24
C LYS A 34 -12.71 1.45 7.02
N ASN A 35 -13.61 2.42 6.79
CA ASN A 35 -13.53 3.29 5.62
C ASN A 35 -12.24 4.13 5.58
N LEU A 36 -11.74 4.57 6.74
CA LEU A 36 -10.48 5.33 6.78
C LEU A 36 -9.28 4.46 6.46
N ARG A 37 -9.24 3.21 6.97
CA ARG A 37 -8.19 2.25 6.60
C ARG A 37 -8.23 1.95 5.10
N LYS A 38 -9.42 1.70 4.55
CA LYS A 38 -9.62 1.42 3.13
C LYS A 38 -9.08 2.56 2.25
N GLU A 39 -9.47 3.80 2.52
CA GLU A 39 -9.02 4.96 1.75
C GLU A 39 -7.51 5.23 1.92
N ALA A 40 -6.94 4.91 3.09
CA ALA A 40 -5.51 4.99 3.31
C ALA A 40 -4.75 3.93 2.49
N CYS A 41 -5.18 2.67 2.51
CA CYS A 41 -4.63 1.61 1.68
C CYS A 41 -4.71 1.96 0.19
N TRP A 42 -5.88 2.44 -0.27
CA TRP A 42 -6.07 2.87 -1.66
C TRP A 42 -5.15 4.06 -2.03
N SER A 43 -4.99 5.03 -1.14
CA SER A 43 -4.07 6.15 -1.38
C SER A 43 -2.62 5.67 -1.47
N ILE A 44 -2.21 4.73 -0.62
CA ILE A 44 -0.85 4.18 -0.65
C ILE A 44 -0.66 3.30 -1.89
N SER A 45 -1.67 2.56 -2.35
CA SER A 45 -1.55 1.73 -3.55
C SER A 45 -1.21 2.55 -4.79
N ASN A 46 -1.81 3.74 -4.91
CA ASN A 46 -1.48 4.70 -5.97
C ASN A 46 -0.05 5.24 -5.85
N ILE A 47 0.43 5.52 -4.63
CA ILE A 47 1.82 5.96 -4.42
C ILE A 47 2.81 4.85 -4.82
N THR A 48 2.52 3.60 -4.44
CA THR A 48 3.38 2.45 -4.78
C THR A 48 3.31 2.05 -6.25
N ALA A 49 2.34 2.56 -7.00
CA ALA A 49 2.26 2.39 -8.46
C ALA A 49 3.18 3.35 -9.23
N GLY A 50 3.74 4.34 -8.55
CA GLY A 50 4.71 5.26 -9.13
C GLY A 50 6.12 4.67 -9.21
N ASN A 51 7.14 5.51 -9.06
CA ASN A 51 8.52 5.09 -9.27
C ASN A 51 9.19 4.49 -8.02
N ARG A 52 10.39 3.92 -8.23
CA ARG A 52 11.17 3.22 -7.20
C ARG A 52 11.54 4.10 -6.00
N GLU A 53 11.72 5.39 -6.19
CA GLU A 53 12.02 6.34 -5.10
C GLU A 53 10.79 6.53 -4.20
N GLN A 54 9.59 6.59 -4.79
CA GLN A 54 8.32 6.69 -4.06
C GLN A 54 8.02 5.41 -3.28
N ILE A 55 8.32 4.24 -3.87
CA ILE A 55 8.26 2.95 -3.17
C ILE A 55 9.24 2.95 -1.99
N GLN A 56 10.47 3.46 -2.19
CA GLN A 56 11.47 3.53 -1.13
C GLN A 56 11.02 4.42 0.03
N GLU A 57 10.39 5.56 -0.24
CA GLU A 57 9.82 6.40 0.82
C GLU A 57 8.73 5.68 1.61
N CYS A 58 7.89 4.88 0.96
CA CYS A 58 6.90 4.05 1.65
C CYS A 58 7.56 3.01 2.58
N ILE A 59 8.67 2.39 2.14
CA ILE A 59 9.47 1.46 2.95
C ILE A 59 10.09 2.21 4.14
N ASN A 60 10.74 3.34 3.90
CA ASN A 60 11.42 4.14 4.92
C ASN A 60 10.45 4.64 6.00
N LYS A 61 9.18 4.89 5.64
CA LYS A 61 8.11 5.28 6.59
C LYS A 61 7.45 4.10 7.30
N GLY A 62 7.86 2.87 7.01
CA GLY A 62 7.36 1.65 7.67
C GLY A 62 5.93 1.27 7.27
N LEU A 63 5.44 1.72 6.12
CA LEU A 63 4.04 1.50 5.72
C LEU A 63 3.73 0.01 5.50
N PHE A 64 4.68 -0.73 4.92
CA PHE A 64 4.46 -2.11 4.50
C PHE A 64 4.20 -3.08 5.66
N GLY A 65 4.80 -2.86 6.83
CA GLY A 65 4.52 -3.70 8.00
C GLY A 65 3.03 -3.69 8.35
N LYS A 66 2.42 -2.50 8.37
CA LYS A 66 0.98 -2.36 8.65
C LYS A 66 0.11 -2.81 7.49
N LEU A 67 0.52 -2.58 6.24
CA LEU A 67 -0.23 -3.05 5.07
C LEU A 67 -0.32 -4.58 5.03
N ILE A 68 0.77 -5.29 5.32
CA ILE A 68 0.81 -6.76 5.36
C ILE A 68 -0.05 -7.29 6.52
N GLU A 69 -0.03 -6.63 7.68
CA GLU A 69 -0.93 -6.96 8.80
C GLU A 69 -2.41 -6.82 8.40
N LEU A 70 -2.77 -5.72 7.73
CA LEU A 70 -4.14 -5.49 7.25
C LEU A 70 -4.53 -6.50 6.17
N LEU A 71 -3.63 -6.81 5.24
CA LEU A 71 -3.82 -7.85 4.23
C LEU A 71 -4.16 -9.21 4.84
N THR A 72 -3.61 -9.51 6.03
CA THR A 72 -3.87 -10.76 6.77
C THR A 72 -5.18 -10.70 7.57
N ASN A 73 -5.41 -9.61 8.29
CA ASN A 73 -6.39 -9.58 9.40
C ASN A 73 -7.62 -8.70 9.17
N ALA A 74 -7.62 -7.82 8.15
CA ALA A 74 -8.70 -6.86 7.95
C ALA A 74 -9.92 -7.45 7.23
N GLU A 75 -10.97 -6.63 7.10
CA GLU A 75 -12.12 -6.94 6.27
C GLU A 75 -11.75 -7.00 4.78
N PHE A 76 -12.47 -7.80 4.00
CA PHE A 76 -12.14 -8.08 2.59
C PHE A 76 -11.88 -6.82 1.75
N ASP A 77 -12.71 -5.78 1.87
CA ASP A 77 -12.53 -4.52 1.14
C ASP A 77 -11.17 -3.85 1.44
N VAL A 78 -10.71 -3.92 2.69
CA VAL A 78 -9.43 -3.34 3.11
C VAL A 78 -8.27 -4.23 2.66
N LYS A 79 -8.44 -5.56 2.76
CA LYS A 79 -7.46 -6.54 2.27
C LYS A 79 -7.17 -6.34 0.78
N LYS A 80 -8.21 -6.12 -0.02
CA LYS A 80 -8.07 -5.87 -1.46
C LYS A 80 -7.19 -4.66 -1.74
N GLU A 81 -7.43 -3.53 -1.08
CA GLU A 81 -6.61 -2.32 -1.28
C GLU A 81 -5.17 -2.48 -0.75
N ALA A 82 -5.00 -3.19 0.38
CA ALA A 82 -3.67 -3.52 0.89
C ALA A 82 -2.90 -4.43 -0.07
N ALA A 83 -3.58 -5.40 -0.70
CA ALA A 83 -3.00 -6.27 -1.72
C ALA A 83 -2.53 -5.47 -2.92
N TRP A 84 -3.34 -4.52 -3.42
CA TRP A 84 -2.94 -3.63 -4.50
C TRP A 84 -1.65 -2.86 -4.19
N ALA A 85 -1.52 -2.33 -2.97
CA ALA A 85 -0.32 -1.61 -2.58
C ALA A 85 0.94 -2.49 -2.57
N VAL A 86 0.83 -3.73 -2.07
CA VAL A 86 1.94 -4.68 -2.08
C VAL A 86 2.26 -5.12 -3.50
N SER A 87 1.26 -5.48 -4.31
CA SER A 87 1.43 -5.91 -5.69
C SER A 87 2.09 -4.84 -6.56
N ASN A 88 1.64 -3.58 -6.45
CA ASN A 88 2.24 -2.46 -7.17
C ASN A 88 3.71 -2.28 -6.81
N ALA A 89 4.04 -2.34 -5.52
CA ALA A 89 5.43 -2.26 -5.07
C ALA A 89 6.28 -3.43 -5.57
N THR A 90 5.73 -4.64 -5.64
CA THR A 90 6.46 -5.79 -6.20
C THR A 90 6.65 -5.72 -7.71
N ALA A 91 5.72 -5.10 -8.43
CA ALA A 91 5.78 -4.96 -9.89
C ALA A 91 6.73 -3.83 -10.33
N GLY A 92 6.74 -2.70 -9.61
CA GLY A 92 7.56 -1.53 -9.94
C GLY A 92 8.91 -1.44 -9.20
N GLY A 93 9.07 -2.23 -8.13
CA GLY A 93 10.23 -2.19 -7.24
C GLY A 93 11.52 -2.77 -7.83
N THR A 94 12.62 -2.49 -7.14
CA THR A 94 13.92 -3.16 -7.34
C THR A 94 13.95 -4.53 -6.68
N PRO A 95 14.87 -5.44 -7.07
CA PRO A 95 15.03 -6.73 -6.40
C PRO A 95 15.18 -6.62 -4.88
N GLU A 96 15.92 -5.62 -4.39
CA GLU A 96 16.15 -5.38 -2.96
C GLU A 96 14.87 -4.94 -2.24
N GLN A 97 14.06 -4.09 -2.89
CA GLN A 97 12.75 -3.68 -2.35
C GLN A 97 11.77 -4.86 -2.31
N VAL A 98 11.78 -5.71 -3.34
CA VAL A 98 10.96 -6.93 -3.38
C VAL A 98 11.38 -7.90 -2.28
N ASP A 99 12.69 -8.14 -2.12
CA ASP A 99 13.23 -9.01 -1.07
C ASP A 99 12.84 -8.51 0.32
N TYR A 100 12.89 -7.20 0.56
CA TYR A 100 12.38 -6.61 1.80
C TYR A 100 10.91 -6.97 2.05
N LEU A 101 10.03 -6.87 1.04
CA LEU A 101 8.61 -7.22 1.19
C LEU A 101 8.41 -8.71 1.48
N VAL A 102 9.18 -9.57 0.82
CA VAL A 102 9.17 -11.03 1.04
C VAL A 102 9.60 -11.36 2.47
N GLN A 103 10.68 -10.74 2.96
CA GLN A 103 11.16 -10.91 4.33
C GLN A 103 10.15 -10.40 5.38
N ASN A 104 9.33 -9.41 5.02
CA ASN A 104 8.22 -8.95 5.86
C ASN A 104 6.97 -9.87 5.79
N GLY A 105 7.03 -10.98 5.05
CA GLY A 105 5.99 -12.01 5.06
C GLY A 105 4.81 -11.72 4.15
N CYS A 106 4.98 -10.95 3.07
CA CYS A 106 3.88 -10.63 2.16
C CYS A 106 3.34 -11.81 1.35
N ILE A 107 4.13 -12.88 1.15
CA ILE A 107 3.78 -14.00 0.25
C ILE A 107 2.52 -14.75 0.73
N LYS A 108 2.50 -15.20 1.98
CA LYS A 108 1.38 -16.03 2.49
C LYS A 108 0.04 -15.30 2.43
N PRO A 109 -0.09 -14.04 2.89
CA PRO A 109 -1.33 -13.29 2.78
C PRO A 109 -1.77 -13.01 1.34
N LEU A 110 -0.83 -12.83 0.40
CA LEU A 110 -1.16 -12.68 -1.02
C LEU A 110 -1.70 -13.99 -1.61
N CYS A 111 -1.07 -15.13 -1.32
CA CYS A 111 -1.56 -16.43 -1.76
C CYS A 111 -2.94 -16.74 -1.19
N ASP A 112 -3.18 -16.44 0.09
CA ASP A 112 -4.48 -16.67 0.74
C ASP A 112 -5.60 -15.85 0.09
N LEU A 113 -5.26 -14.72 -0.54
CA LEU A 113 -6.23 -13.89 -1.25
C LEU A 113 -6.62 -14.50 -2.61
N LEU A 114 -5.75 -15.30 -3.24
CA LEU A 114 -6.03 -15.98 -4.52
C LEU A 114 -7.08 -17.11 -4.35
N ASP A 115 -7.18 -17.69 -3.15
CA ASP A 115 -8.19 -18.69 -2.82
C ASP A 115 -9.58 -18.06 -2.64
N VAL A 116 -9.68 -16.73 -2.57
CA VAL A 116 -10.96 -16.02 -2.51
C VAL A 116 -11.52 -15.89 -3.92
N THR A 117 -12.66 -16.51 -4.17
CA THR A 117 -13.40 -16.48 -5.44
C THR A 117 -14.03 -15.10 -5.72
N ASP A 118 -13.20 -14.10 -6.02
CA ASP A 118 -13.61 -12.84 -6.65
C ASP A 118 -12.84 -12.67 -7.96
N THR A 119 -13.54 -12.66 -9.09
CA THR A 119 -12.96 -12.54 -10.44
C THR A 119 -12.43 -11.13 -10.76
N LYS A 120 -12.48 -10.19 -9.80
CA LYS A 120 -11.94 -8.82 -9.93
C LYS A 120 -10.69 -8.56 -9.08
N ILE A 121 -10.01 -9.59 -8.60
CA ILE A 121 -8.62 -9.48 -8.14
C ILE A 121 -7.72 -9.63 -9.36
#